data_AF-B6UCJ3-F1
#
_entry.id   AF-B6UCJ3-F1
#
_cell.length_a   1.000
_cell.length_b   1.000
_cell.length_c   1.000
_cell.angle_alpha   90.00
_cell.angle_beta   90.00
_cell.angle_gamma   90.00
#
_symmetry.space_group_name_H-M   'P 1'
#
loop_
_entity.id
_entity.type
_entity.pdbx_description
1 polymer ?
#
loop_
_entity_poly.entity_id
_entity_poly.type
_entity_poly.pdbx_seq_one_letter_code
_entity_poly.pdbx_strand_id
1 'polypeptide(L)'
;MVAYATTSYVAAQALASSLQPQVVAAVFFTSAACTVALAVLLASLRLRPPWWCACAVCEAYVTASWTAEFDNLCDWYAHLLSRAPGRTVHVHVLGNVLTANPPTVDHMLRGRFDNYPKGAPIDVACSWCTRR
;
A
#
# COMPACT_ATOMS: atom_id res chain seq x y z
N MET A 1 15.59 20.38 -63.50
CA MET A 1 15.45 20.64 -62.04
C MET A 1 14.06 20.31 -61.50
N VAL A 2 12.95 20.68 -62.18
CA VAL A 2 11.57 20.42 -61.70
C VAL A 2 11.25 18.93 -61.55
N ALA A 3 11.63 18.08 -62.51
CA ALA A 3 11.36 16.64 -62.48
C ALA A 3 12.04 15.91 -61.29
N TYR A 4 13.22 16.38 -60.87
CA TYR A 4 13.97 15.81 -59.74
C TYR A 4 13.37 16.21 -58.39
N ALA A 5 12.81 17.43 -58.31
CA ALA A 5 12.10 17.91 -57.13
C ALA A 5 10.74 17.21 -56.93
N THR A 6 10.03 16.89 -58.02
CA THR A 6 8.79 16.12 -57.95
C THR A 6 9.02 14.65 -57.58
N THR A 7 10.08 14.01 -58.07
CA THR A 7 10.40 12.63 -57.69
C THR A 7 10.91 12.51 -56.25
N SER A 8 11.70 13.48 -55.76
CA SER A 8 12.14 13.50 -54.36
C SER A 8 11.00 13.78 -53.39
N TYR A 9 10.06 14.66 -53.74
CA TYR A 9 8.87 14.94 -52.94
C TYR A 9 7.93 13.72 -52.86
N VAL A 10 7.66 13.05 -53.98
CA VAL A 10 6.81 11.85 -54.00
C VAL A 10 7.45 10.70 -53.22
N ALA A 11 8.76 10.52 -53.32
CA ALA A 11 9.49 9.53 -52.52
C ALA A 11 9.44 9.85 -51.01
N ALA A 12 9.61 11.12 -50.64
CA ALA A 12 9.49 11.56 -49.25
C ALA A 12 8.05 11.38 -48.71
N GLN A 13 7.03 11.68 -49.52
CA GLN A 13 5.63 11.49 -49.16
C GLN A 13 5.29 10.00 -48.99
N ALA A 14 5.80 9.13 -49.87
CA ALA A 14 5.61 7.68 -49.78
C ALA A 14 6.30 7.07 -48.55
N LEU A 15 7.51 7.54 -48.22
CA LEU A 15 8.23 7.17 -47.00
C LEU A 15 7.53 7.69 -45.74
N ALA A 16 6.94 8.89 -45.78
CA ALA A 16 6.17 9.45 -44.67
C ALA A 16 4.81 8.76 -44.49
N SER A 17 4.18 8.26 -45.56
CA SER A 17 2.95 7.48 -45.47
C SER A 17 3.20 6.04 -45.03
N SER A 18 4.35 5.45 -45.38
CA SER A 18 4.76 4.16 -44.86
C SER A 18 5.17 4.31 -43.41
N LEU A 19 6.01 5.29 -43.04
CA LEU A 19 5.87 6.15 -41.83
C LEU A 19 4.86 5.77 -40.72
N GLN A 20 3.61 6.10 -41.04
CA GLN A 20 2.48 6.26 -40.14
C GLN A 20 1.97 4.94 -39.54
N PRO A 21 1.74 3.85 -40.31
CA PRO A 21 1.26 2.59 -39.75
C PRO A 21 2.21 1.95 -38.73
N GLN A 22 3.54 1.97 -38.92
CA GLN A 22 4.44 1.43 -37.88
C GLN A 22 4.48 2.28 -36.61
N VAL A 23 4.34 3.60 -36.69
CA VAL A 23 4.30 4.46 -35.50
C VAL A 23 3.03 4.18 -34.70
N VAL A 24 1.90 4.07 -35.40
CA VAL A 24 0.61 3.72 -34.78
C VAL A 24 0.68 2.33 -34.14
N ALA A 25 1.20 1.32 -34.86
CA ALA A 25 1.39 -0.02 -34.32
C ALA A 25 2.30 -0.02 -33.08
N ALA A 26 3.43 0.69 -33.12
CA ALA A 26 4.35 0.80 -31.98
C ALA A 26 3.69 1.43 -30.74
N VAL A 27 2.85 2.46 -30.90
CA VAL A 27 2.10 3.07 -29.79
C VAL A 27 1.09 2.09 -29.19
N PHE A 28 0.38 1.33 -30.02
CA PHE A 28 -0.53 0.29 -29.54
C PHE A 28 0.20 -0.83 -28.80
N PHE A 29 1.34 -1.32 -29.31
CA PHE A 29 2.10 -2.37 -28.64
C PHE A 29 2.74 -1.89 -27.34
N THR A 30 3.27 -0.67 -27.30
CA THR A 30 3.86 -0.11 -26.07
C THR A 30 2.80 0.15 -25.01
N SER A 31 1.65 0.72 -25.37
CA SER A 31 0.54 0.89 -24.43
C SER A 31 0.00 -0.46 -23.92
N ALA A 32 -0.19 -1.44 -24.80
CA ALA A 32 -0.57 -2.80 -24.41
C ALA A 32 0.46 -3.41 -23.44
N ALA A 33 1.75 -3.34 -23.76
CA ALA A 33 2.82 -3.81 -22.89
C ALA A 33 2.81 -3.09 -21.52
N CYS A 34 2.61 -1.76 -21.49
CA CYS A 34 2.50 -0.99 -20.25
C CYS A 34 1.29 -1.42 -19.42
N THR A 35 0.12 -1.65 -20.05
CA THR A 35 -1.08 -2.11 -19.32
C THR A 35 -0.89 -3.51 -18.74
N VAL A 36 -0.27 -4.42 -19.48
CA VAL A 36 0.05 -5.78 -19.01
C VAL A 36 1.08 -5.72 -17.88
N ALA A 37 2.14 -4.91 -18.01
CA ALA A 37 3.15 -4.73 -16.97
C ALA A 37 2.54 -4.15 -15.69
N LEU A 38 1.66 -3.15 -15.81
CA LEU A 38 0.92 -2.59 -14.67
C LEU A 38 0.00 -3.63 -14.03
N ALA A 39 -0.73 -4.41 -14.83
CA ALA A 39 -1.59 -5.48 -14.33
C ALA A 39 -0.79 -6.56 -13.59
N VAL A 40 0.37 -6.97 -14.11
CA VAL A 40 1.28 -7.91 -13.46
C VAL A 40 1.86 -7.34 -12.17
N LEU A 41 2.24 -6.05 -12.16
CA LEU A 41 2.70 -5.37 -10.95
C LEU A 41 1.61 -5.30 -9.88
N LEU A 42 0.39 -4.92 -10.26
CA LEU A 42 -0.74 -4.88 -9.32
C LEU A 42 -1.10 -6.31 -8.85
N ALA A 43 -1.02 -7.31 -9.73
CA ALA A 43 -1.21 -8.70 -9.37
C ALA A 43 -0.10 -9.18 -8.42
N SER A 44 1.16 -8.82 -8.63
CA SER A 44 2.25 -9.18 -7.72
C SER A 44 2.16 -8.47 -6.36
N LEU A 45 1.65 -7.24 -6.33
CA LEU A 45 1.30 -6.54 -5.09
C LEU A 45 0.10 -7.18 -4.37
N ARG A 46 -0.83 -7.80 -5.12
CA ARG A 46 -1.97 -8.56 -4.57
C ARG A 46 -1.62 -10.01 -4.20
N LEU A 47 -0.62 -10.60 -4.85
CA LEU A 47 -0.05 -11.90 -4.52
C LEU A 47 0.67 -11.71 -3.20
N ARG A 48 -0.10 -11.92 -2.11
CA ARG A 48 0.28 -11.77 -0.70
C ARG A 48 1.78 -12.01 -0.53
N PRO A 49 2.57 -10.93 -0.37
CA PRO A 49 4.00 -11.09 -0.24
C PRO A 49 4.30 -12.03 0.93
N PRO A 50 5.37 -12.85 0.86
CA PRO A 50 5.70 -13.81 1.92
C PRO A 50 6.00 -13.17 3.29
N TRP A 51 6.07 -11.84 3.35
CA TRP A 51 6.20 -11.02 4.56
C TRP A 51 4.86 -10.52 5.14
N TRP A 52 3.71 -10.81 4.52
CA TRP A 52 2.39 -10.49 5.06
C TRP A 52 1.86 -11.66 5.88
N CYS A 53 1.70 -11.43 7.18
CA CYS A 53 1.02 -12.38 8.05
C CYS A 53 -0.44 -12.54 7.60
N ALA A 54 -0.87 -13.79 7.39
CA ALA A 54 -2.26 -14.12 7.01
C ALA A 54 -3.22 -14.20 8.22
N CYS A 55 -2.88 -13.61 9.36
CA CYS A 55 -3.77 -13.61 10.51
C CYS A 55 -4.92 -12.63 10.30
N ALA A 56 -6.09 -12.95 10.87
CA ALA A 56 -7.31 -12.16 10.73
C ALA A 56 -7.13 -10.69 11.17
N VAL A 57 -6.26 -10.43 12.16
CA VAL A 57 -5.97 -9.06 12.64
C VAL A 57 -5.24 -8.24 11.58
N CYS A 58 -4.19 -8.81 10.97
CA CYS A 58 -3.42 -8.13 9.92
C CYS A 58 -4.25 -7.95 8.65
N GLU A 59 -5.05 -8.96 8.29
CA GLU A 59 -5.97 -8.86 7.15
C GLU A 59 -7.00 -7.77 7.37
N ALA A 60 -7.63 -7.72 8.56
CA ALA A 60 -8.58 -6.67 8.90
C ALA A 60 -7.95 -5.28 8.89
N TYR A 61 -6.70 -5.14 9.37
CA TYR A 61 -5.97 -3.88 9.35
C TYR A 61 -5.71 -3.38 7.92
N VAL A 62 -5.15 -4.23 7.05
CA VAL A 62 -4.77 -3.86 5.68
C VAL A 62 -5.99 -3.62 4.79
N THR A 63 -7.04 -4.42 4.95
CA THR A 63 -8.29 -4.26 4.18
C THR A 63 -9.19 -3.16 4.73
N ALA A 64 -8.82 -2.56 5.87
CA ALA A 64 -9.65 -1.61 6.62
C ALA A 64 -11.06 -2.15 6.91
N SER A 65 -11.25 -3.47 6.98
CA SER A 65 -12.57 -4.07 7.17
C SER A 65 -13.21 -3.72 8.52
N TRP A 66 -12.38 -3.34 9.51
CA TRP A 66 -12.83 -2.86 10.81
C TRP A 66 -13.60 -1.53 10.76
N THR A 67 -13.40 -0.72 9.72
CA THR A 67 -14.09 0.58 9.55
C THR A 67 -15.60 0.44 9.34
N ALA A 68 -16.08 -0.76 9.02
CA ALA A 68 -17.51 -1.05 8.92
C ALA A 68 -18.19 -1.14 10.31
N GLU A 69 -17.43 -1.49 11.35
CA GLU A 69 -17.95 -1.71 12.72
C GLU A 69 -17.52 -0.62 13.71
N PHE A 70 -16.38 0.05 13.46
CA PHE A 70 -15.80 1.02 14.40
C PHE A 70 -15.39 2.31 13.68
N ASP A 71 -15.76 3.45 14.28
CA ASP A 71 -15.39 4.79 13.78
C ASP A 71 -13.92 5.14 14.02
N ASN A 72 -13.28 4.49 14.99
CA ASN A 72 -11.90 4.76 15.39
C ASN A 72 -11.09 3.46 15.52
N LEU A 73 -9.83 3.51 15.06
CA LEU A 73 -8.86 2.43 15.20
C LEU A 73 -8.64 2.04 16.68
N CYS A 74 -8.70 3.00 17.60
CA CYS A 74 -8.57 2.74 19.03
C CYS A 74 -9.69 1.86 19.57
N ASP A 75 -10.93 2.07 19.12
CA ASP A 75 -12.09 1.32 19.57
C ASP A 75 -12.01 -0.13 19.06
N TRP A 76 -11.54 -0.29 17.82
CA TRP A 76 -11.22 -1.60 17.27
C TRP A 76 -10.09 -2.31 18.04
N TYR A 77 -9.02 -1.60 18.41
CA TYR A 77 -7.95 -2.17 19.24
C TYR A 77 -8.44 -2.58 20.63
N ALA A 78 -9.27 -1.76 21.28
CA ALA A 78 -9.86 -2.10 22.56
C ALA A 78 -10.73 -3.37 22.47
N HIS A 79 -11.51 -3.48 21.40
CA HIS A 79 -12.30 -4.68 21.10
C HIS A 79 -11.43 -5.94 20.95
N LEU A 80 -10.34 -5.86 20.17
CA LEU A 80 -9.39 -6.97 20.02
C LEU A 80 -8.78 -7.40 21.37
N LEU A 81 -8.37 -6.43 22.18
CA LEU A 81 -7.77 -6.68 23.49
C LEU A 81 -8.78 -7.27 24.49
N SER A 82 -10.06 -6.89 24.40
CA SER A 82 -11.12 -7.41 25.25
C SER A 82 -11.42 -8.89 25.00
N ARG A 83 -11.29 -9.34 23.74
CA ARG A 83 -11.51 -10.73 23.33
C ARG A 83 -10.29 -11.64 23.54
N ALA A 84 -9.09 -11.07 23.57
CA ALA A 84 -7.86 -11.83 23.72
C ALA A 84 -7.66 -12.30 25.17
N PRO A 85 -7.38 -13.60 25.43
CA PRO A 85 -7.24 -14.14 26.79
C PRO A 85 -6.08 -13.49 27.58
N GLY A 86 -4.99 -13.12 26.90
CA GLY A 86 -3.84 -12.44 27.51
C GLY A 86 -3.87 -10.91 27.41
N ARG A 87 -4.96 -10.32 26.91
CA ARG A 87 -5.09 -8.87 26.62
C ARG A 87 -3.87 -8.31 25.90
N THR A 88 -3.26 -9.11 25.01
CA THR A 88 -2.08 -8.75 24.26
C THR A 88 -2.26 -9.27 22.85
N VAL A 89 -2.05 -8.39 21.86
CA VAL A 89 -2.28 -8.67 20.44
C VAL A 89 -1.09 -8.14 19.65
N HIS A 90 -0.60 -8.93 18.71
CA HIS A 90 0.50 -8.57 17.83
C HIS A 90 -0.05 -8.16 16.46
N VAL A 91 0.23 -6.94 16.01
CA VAL A 91 -0.11 -6.50 14.64
C VAL A 91 1.16 -6.61 13.80
N HIS A 92 1.34 -7.77 13.18
CA HIS A 92 2.57 -8.10 12.44
C HIS A 92 2.88 -7.12 11.31
N VAL A 93 1.85 -6.58 10.63
CA VAL A 93 2.04 -5.61 9.53
C VAL A 93 2.67 -4.31 10.02
N LEU A 94 2.42 -3.91 11.27
CA LEU A 94 3.02 -2.74 11.89
C LEU A 94 4.27 -3.08 12.72
N GLY A 95 4.55 -4.36 12.96
CA GLY A 95 5.59 -4.80 13.88
C GLY A 95 5.37 -4.34 15.33
N ASN A 96 4.14 -3.97 15.70
CA ASN A 96 3.84 -3.46 17.03
C ASN A 96 3.14 -4.53 17.89
N VAL A 97 3.21 -4.31 19.21
CA VAL A 97 2.55 -5.16 20.21
C VAL A 97 1.63 -4.27 21.02
N LEU A 98 0.35 -4.59 20.99
CA LEU A 98 -0.69 -3.93 21.77
C LEU A 98 -0.88 -4.74 23.05
N THR A 99 -0.77 -4.12 24.22
CA THR A 99 -1.01 -4.81 25.49
C THR A 99 -1.84 -3.97 26.45
N ALA A 100 -2.83 -4.62 27.06
CA ALA A 100 -3.63 -4.13 28.17
C ALA A 100 -3.55 -5.10 29.36
N ASN A 101 -2.48 -5.90 29.43
CA ASN A 101 -2.23 -6.80 30.54
C ASN A 101 -1.78 -6.01 31.79
N PRO A 102 -2.54 -5.98 32.89
CA PRO A 102 -2.24 -5.14 34.06
C PRO A 102 -0.81 -5.25 34.61
N PRO A 103 -0.23 -6.46 34.84
CA PRO A 103 1.15 -6.59 35.30
C PRO A 103 2.19 -6.03 34.32
N THR A 104 1.99 -6.23 33.01
CA THR A 104 2.91 -5.70 31.98
C THR A 104 2.84 -4.19 31.91
N VAL A 105 1.62 -3.63 31.93
CA VAL A 105 1.41 -2.18 31.91
C VAL A 105 1.98 -1.50 33.15
N ASP A 106 1.76 -2.07 34.34
CA ASP A 106 2.32 -1.56 35.60
C ASP A 106 3.86 -1.56 35.57
N HIS A 107 4.48 -2.61 35.03
CA HIS A 107 5.92 -2.64 34.82
C HIS A 107 6.41 -1.52 33.88
N MET A 108 5.73 -1.31 32.75
CA MET A 108 6.07 -0.25 31.79
C MET A 108 5.92 1.16 32.41
N LEU A 109 4.85 1.39 33.17
CA LEU A 109 4.59 2.66 33.84
C LEU A 109 5.64 2.96 34.91
N ARG A 110 6.03 1.96 35.72
CA ARG A 110 7.10 2.09 36.72
C ARG A 110 8.45 2.40 36.09
N GLY A 111 8.75 1.77 34.96
CA GLY A 111 9.97 1.99 34.20
C GLY A 111 9.99 3.28 33.37
N ARG A 112 8.93 4.11 33.44
CA ARG A 112 8.78 5.38 32.68
C ARG A 112 9.11 5.29 31.19
N PHE A 113 8.99 4.08 30.64
CA PHE A 113 9.38 3.75 29.28
C PHE A 113 10.86 3.99 28.94
N ASP A 114 11.76 4.05 29.93
CA ASP A 114 13.20 4.30 29.71
C ASP A 114 13.92 3.06 29.16
N ASN A 115 13.41 1.87 29.47
CA ASN A 115 13.96 0.59 29.03
C ASN A 115 13.53 0.17 27.62
N TYR A 116 12.73 1.00 26.93
CA TYR A 116 12.22 0.69 25.59
C TYR A 116 12.80 1.70 24.59
N PRO A 117 13.46 1.25 23.50
CA PRO A 117 13.99 2.16 22.49
C PRO A 117 12.83 2.90 21.82
N LYS A 118 12.74 4.22 22.03
CA LYS A 118 11.70 5.06 21.43
C LYS A 118 12.09 5.33 19.98
N GLY A 119 11.34 4.77 19.04
CA GLY A 119 11.45 5.11 17.62
C GLY A 119 11.01 6.55 17.32
N ALA A 120 10.99 6.92 16.05
CA ALA A 120 10.43 8.20 15.63
C ALA A 120 8.97 8.33 16.13
N PRO A 121 8.56 9.48 16.69
CA PRO A 121 7.18 9.69 17.11
C PRO A 121 6.24 9.51 15.91
N ILE A 122 5.24 8.67 16.08
CA ILE A 122 4.09 8.61 15.17
C ILE A 122 2.97 9.42 15.83
N ASP A 123 2.58 10.53 15.20
CA ASP A 123 1.48 11.39 15.64
C ASP A 123 0.12 10.73 15.31
N VAL A 124 -0.16 9.58 15.92
CA VAL A 124 -1.48 8.94 15.88
C VAL A 124 -2.25 9.35 17.14
N ALA A 125 -2.75 10.59 17.15
CA ALA A 125 -3.56 11.08 18.25
C ALA A 125 -4.96 10.48 18.19
N CYS A 126 -5.33 9.70 19.21
CA CYS A 126 -6.67 9.20 19.39
C CYS A 126 -7.58 10.31 19.95
N SER A 127 -8.69 10.63 19.27
CA SER A 127 -9.64 11.68 19.69
C SER A 127 -10.28 11.44 21.06
N TRP A 128 -10.23 10.20 21.58
CA TRP A 128 -10.66 9.87 22.93
C TRP A 128 -9.79 10.48 24.05
N CYS A 129 -8.57 10.97 23.75
CA CYS A 129 -7.70 11.61 24.74
C CYS A 129 -7.91 13.14 24.86
N THR A 130 -8.59 13.77 23.89
CA THR A 130 -8.85 15.23 23.88
C THR A 130 -10.21 15.62 24.46
N ARG A 131 -10.99 14.67 24.94
CA ARG A 131 -12.26 14.93 25.64
C ARG A 131 -12.13 14.57 27.14
N ARG A 132 -11.35 15.38 27.86
CA ARG A 132 -11.55 15.59 29.30
C ARG A 132 -12.12 16.99 29.51
#